data_AF-A0A2E9QGC0-F1
#
_entry.id   AF-A0A2E9QGC0-F1
#
_cell.length_a   1.000
_cell.length_b   1.000
_cell.length_c   1.000
_cell.angle_alpha   90.00
_cell.angle_beta   90.00
_cell.angle_gamma   90.00
#
_symmetry.space_group_name_H-M   'P 1'
#
loop_
_entity.id
_entity.type
_entity.pdbx_description
1 polymer ?
#
loop_
_entity_poly.entity_id
_entity_poly.type
_entity_poly.pdbx_seq_one_letter_code
_entity_poly.pdbx_strand_id
1 'polypeptide(L)'
;MNTRFFHRKAGVQVALCMALAALLTSPLHADGFTVGAPVKCKWQKIGNYYTGKIARRNGNTVFIQYDDGDTETTEIQYCKLIDPNQTKPARNNQNNQNNNQDSSNIKKLEARSSGSDNWQDWSISLAGGKGRLKANGTGQHMSWDIELPGRDVKVLTCIQGSQWWTKWQYRYGGNQLIAEASSLTEWKIDSTYNRLKVRTRWSGDTDQWIVSGKKGEMKVTRNGGSWPSWEIEDNMPGEDFHMKMAAIFAIIVATEMPH
;
A
#
# COMPACT_ATOMS: atom_id res chain seq x y z
N MET A 1 -18.77 89.87 -16.60
CA MET A 1 -19.75 90.10 -17.68
C MET A 1 -19.56 89.02 -18.74
N ASN A 2 -20.65 88.33 -19.11
CA ASN A 2 -21.03 87.82 -20.45
C ASN A 2 -19.93 87.19 -21.35
N THR A 3 -20.07 86.08 -22.08
CA THR A 3 -21.21 85.26 -22.52
C THR A 3 -20.68 84.03 -23.28
N ARG A 4 -21.33 82.88 -23.08
CA ARG A 4 -21.78 81.87 -24.06
C ARG A 4 -21.00 81.51 -25.36
N PHE A 5 -20.78 80.18 -25.47
CA PHE A 5 -20.97 79.24 -26.61
C PHE A 5 -20.06 79.28 -27.85
N PHE A 6 -19.42 78.15 -28.22
CA PHE A 6 -19.97 77.19 -29.21
C PHE A 6 -19.15 75.88 -29.33
N HIS A 7 -19.89 74.84 -29.77
CA HIS A 7 -19.53 73.44 -30.04
C HIS A 7 -18.27 73.17 -30.89
N ARG A 8 -17.64 72.00 -30.67
CA ARG A 8 -17.64 70.89 -31.66
C ARG A 8 -17.14 69.56 -31.07
N LYS A 9 -17.72 68.49 -31.61
CA LYS A 9 -17.63 67.08 -31.23
C LYS A 9 -16.29 66.42 -31.60
N ALA A 10 -16.12 65.24 -30.99
CA ALA A 10 -15.55 64.01 -31.55
C ALA A 10 -14.10 63.69 -31.14
N GLY A 11 -13.88 62.44 -30.76
CA GLY A 11 -12.54 61.85 -30.70
C GLY A 11 -12.32 60.94 -29.50
N VAL A 12 -12.62 59.67 -29.70
CA VAL A 12 -12.23 58.53 -28.85
C VAL A 12 -10.70 58.48 -28.70
N GLN A 13 -10.15 58.30 -27.49
CA GLN A 13 -9.15 57.24 -27.27
C GLN A 13 -8.89 56.93 -25.80
N VAL A 14 -8.97 55.62 -25.55
CA VAL A 14 -8.67 54.87 -24.33
C VAL A 14 -7.16 54.84 -24.09
N ALA A 15 -6.73 55.00 -22.85
CA ALA A 15 -5.48 54.40 -22.34
C ALA A 15 -5.57 54.24 -20.82
N LEU A 16 -6.31 53.24 -20.37
CA LEU A 16 -6.16 52.71 -19.01
C LEU A 16 -5.08 51.63 -19.09
N CYS A 17 -3.92 51.87 -18.45
CA CYS A 17 -2.87 50.88 -18.27
C CYS A 17 -3.45 49.63 -17.58
N MET A 18 -3.62 48.54 -18.32
CA MET A 18 -3.85 47.23 -17.73
C MET A 18 -2.53 46.71 -17.16
N ALA A 19 -2.49 46.56 -15.84
CA ALA A 19 -1.60 45.61 -15.20
C ALA A 19 -2.06 44.21 -15.62
N LEU A 20 -1.30 43.56 -16.51
CA LEU A 20 -1.54 42.18 -16.91
C LEU A 20 -1.04 41.27 -15.78
N ALA A 21 -1.93 40.94 -14.83
CA ALA A 21 -1.72 39.77 -13.99
C ALA A 21 -1.88 38.53 -14.88
N ALA A 22 -0.77 37.95 -15.30
CA ALA A 22 -0.74 36.66 -15.97
C ALA A 22 -1.19 35.58 -14.97
N LEU A 23 -2.49 35.35 -14.88
CA LEU A 23 -3.03 34.12 -14.30
C LEU A 23 -2.58 32.98 -15.21
N LEU A 24 -1.72 32.11 -14.68
CA LEU A 24 -1.32 30.84 -15.29
C LEU A 24 -2.55 29.93 -15.41
N THR A 25 -3.43 30.17 -16.38
CA THR A 25 -4.45 29.20 -16.76
C THR A 25 -3.75 28.07 -17.49
N SER A 26 -3.48 26.97 -16.78
CA SER A 26 -3.02 25.72 -17.38
C SER A 26 -4.03 25.28 -18.44
N PRO A 27 -3.61 24.70 -19.58
CA PRO A 27 -4.54 24.20 -20.57
C PRO A 27 -5.47 23.15 -19.94
N LEU A 28 -6.78 23.38 -20.06
CA LEU A 28 -7.82 22.41 -19.76
C LEU A 28 -7.61 21.20 -20.68
N HIS A 29 -7.07 20.11 -20.14
CA HIS A 29 -6.97 18.87 -20.89
C HIS A 29 -8.35 18.22 -20.94
N ALA A 30 -8.93 18.13 -22.14
CA ALA A 30 -10.29 17.63 -22.39
C ALA A 30 -10.48 16.11 -22.16
N ASP A 31 -9.43 15.40 -21.75
CA ASP A 31 -9.44 13.96 -21.49
C ASP A 31 -9.85 13.60 -20.05
N GLY A 32 -10.15 14.60 -19.20
CA GLY A 32 -10.60 14.42 -17.82
C GLY A 32 -9.51 14.06 -16.81
N PHE A 33 -8.27 13.81 -17.23
CA PHE A 33 -7.13 13.49 -16.35
C PHE A 33 -6.56 14.77 -15.70
N THR A 34 -7.37 15.53 -14.99
CA THR A 34 -6.95 16.78 -14.35
C THR A 34 -6.42 16.56 -12.93
N VAL A 35 -5.67 17.52 -12.38
CA VAL A 35 -5.22 17.45 -10.98
C VAL A 35 -6.44 17.33 -10.06
N GLY A 36 -6.39 16.38 -9.14
CA GLY A 36 -7.48 16.01 -8.24
C GLY A 36 -8.42 14.93 -8.78
N ALA A 37 -8.36 14.60 -10.07
CA ALA A 37 -9.22 13.58 -10.66
C ALA A 37 -8.96 12.20 -10.02
N PRO A 38 -10.01 11.48 -9.60
CA PRO A 38 -9.87 10.11 -9.12
C PRO A 38 -9.56 9.20 -10.31
N VAL A 39 -8.51 8.42 -10.16
CA VAL A 39 -8.02 7.50 -11.18
C VAL A 39 -7.70 6.16 -10.56
N LYS A 40 -7.60 5.14 -11.40
CA LYS A 40 -6.83 3.95 -11.10
C LYS A 40 -5.70 3.82 -12.10
N CYS A 41 -4.49 3.54 -11.67
CA CYS A 41 -3.31 3.45 -12.53
C CYS A 41 -2.53 2.16 -12.29
N LYS A 42 -1.89 1.61 -13.34
CA LYS A 42 -0.93 0.51 -13.18
C LYS A 42 0.33 0.98 -12.48
N TRP A 43 0.66 0.39 -11.34
CA TRP A 43 1.90 0.66 -10.63
C TRP A 43 3.11 0.27 -11.48
N GLN A 44 4.09 1.17 -11.61
CA GLN A 44 5.30 0.97 -12.43
C GLN A 44 5.01 0.52 -13.87
N LYS A 45 3.85 0.93 -14.42
CA LYS A 45 3.40 0.59 -15.79
C LYS A 45 3.11 -0.91 -16.02
N ILE A 46 3.16 -1.74 -14.99
CA ILE A 46 2.94 -3.20 -15.05
C ILE A 46 1.90 -3.67 -14.03
N GLY A 47 1.34 -4.87 -14.21
CA GLY A 47 0.43 -5.48 -13.23
C GLY A 47 -0.94 -4.80 -13.10
N ASN A 48 -1.45 -4.75 -11.86
CA ASN A 48 -2.81 -4.36 -11.49
C ASN A 48 -3.01 -2.83 -11.42
N TYR A 49 -4.28 -2.39 -11.47
CA TYR A 49 -4.67 -0.99 -11.31
C TYR A 49 -4.94 -0.67 -9.84
N TYR A 50 -4.31 0.40 -9.33
CA TYR A 50 -4.49 0.88 -7.96
C TYR A 50 -5.16 2.25 -7.97
N THR A 51 -6.11 2.47 -7.05
CA THR A 51 -6.86 3.72 -6.97
C THR A 51 -6.02 4.83 -6.35
N GLY A 52 -6.27 6.05 -6.81
CA GLY A 52 -5.53 7.22 -6.38
C GLY A 52 -6.07 8.48 -7.02
N LYS A 53 -5.28 9.55 -6.91
CA LYS A 53 -5.63 10.87 -7.39
C LYS A 53 -4.44 11.46 -8.13
N ILE A 54 -4.72 12.19 -9.21
CA ILE A 54 -3.68 12.93 -9.92
C ILE A 54 -3.24 14.10 -9.04
N ALA A 55 -2.05 14.03 -8.45
CA ALA A 55 -1.50 15.10 -7.62
C ALA A 55 -0.79 16.18 -8.45
N ARG A 56 -0.24 15.82 -9.61
CA ARG A 56 0.31 16.77 -10.58
C ARG A 56 0.19 16.22 -11.99
N ARG A 57 0.09 17.09 -12.99
CA ARG A 57 0.10 16.71 -14.41
C ARG A 57 1.02 17.60 -15.22
N ASN A 58 1.75 16.98 -16.16
CA ASN A 58 2.52 17.64 -17.20
C ASN A 58 2.32 16.88 -18.53
N GLY A 59 1.46 17.40 -19.41
CA GLY A 59 1.09 16.72 -20.65
C GLY A 59 0.51 15.33 -20.41
N ASN A 60 1.11 14.29 -20.99
CA ASN A 60 0.70 12.90 -20.80
C ASN A 60 1.30 12.24 -19.55
N THR A 61 2.21 12.93 -18.86
CA THR A 61 2.82 12.47 -17.63
C THR A 61 2.03 12.96 -16.43
N VAL A 62 1.70 12.05 -15.53
CA VAL A 62 0.93 12.33 -14.32
C VAL A 62 1.68 11.83 -13.10
N PHE A 63 1.69 12.64 -12.05
CA PHE A 63 2.14 12.25 -10.72
C PHE A 63 0.90 11.80 -9.95
N ILE A 64 0.85 10.53 -9.59
CA ILE A 64 -0.25 9.89 -8.88
C ILE A 64 0.09 9.83 -7.40
N GLN A 65 -0.86 10.27 -6.58
CA GLN A 65 -0.92 9.94 -5.17
C GLN A 65 -1.92 8.80 -5.02
N TYR A 66 -1.44 7.58 -4.78
CA TYR A 66 -2.30 6.43 -4.57
C TYR A 66 -2.99 6.52 -3.20
N ASP A 67 -4.15 5.87 -3.08
CA ASP A 67 -4.93 5.86 -1.84
C ASP A 67 -4.21 5.09 -0.71
N ASP A 68 -3.26 4.22 -1.07
CA ASP A 68 -2.34 3.54 -0.17
C ASP A 68 -1.08 4.36 0.14
N GLY A 69 -1.09 5.67 -0.09
CA GLY A 69 -0.03 6.60 0.32
C GLY A 69 1.23 6.58 -0.56
N ASP A 70 1.39 5.60 -1.44
CA ASP A 70 2.50 5.60 -2.40
C ASP A 70 2.31 6.67 -3.48
N THR A 71 3.41 7.06 -4.11
CA THR A 71 3.39 8.02 -5.21
C THR A 71 4.23 7.53 -6.38
N GLU A 72 3.76 7.74 -7.60
CA GLU A 72 4.59 7.52 -8.78
C GLU A 72 4.38 8.60 -9.84
N THR A 73 5.39 8.76 -10.69
CA THR A 73 5.23 9.47 -11.97
C THR A 73 5.01 8.43 -13.06
N THR A 74 3.89 8.52 -13.76
CA THR A 74 3.50 7.58 -14.83
C THR A 74 2.88 8.31 -16.01
N GLU A 75 2.40 7.56 -16.99
CA GLU A 75 1.71 8.12 -18.16
C GLU A 75 0.22 7.78 -18.15
N ILE A 76 -0.60 8.68 -18.66
CA ILE A 76 -2.06 8.56 -18.68
C ILE A 76 -2.55 7.26 -19.33
N GLN A 77 -1.81 6.70 -20.30
CA GLN A 77 -2.14 5.42 -20.93
C GLN A 77 -2.17 4.22 -19.96
N TYR A 78 -1.51 4.33 -18.82
CA TYR A 78 -1.52 3.33 -17.75
C TYR A 78 -2.61 3.61 -16.71
N CYS A 79 -3.43 4.63 -16.91
CA CYS A 79 -4.46 5.09 -15.99
C CYS A 79 -5.87 5.02 -16.60
N LYS A 80 -6.87 4.95 -15.73
CA LYS A 80 -8.29 5.01 -16.06
C LYS A 80 -8.97 5.95 -15.08
N LEU A 81 -9.83 6.84 -15.56
CA LEU A 81 -10.69 7.66 -14.69
C LEU A 81 -11.68 6.77 -13.94
N ILE A 82 -11.97 7.16 -12.70
CA ILE A 82 -13.04 6.55 -11.91
C ILE A 82 -14.23 7.51 -11.95
N ASP A 83 -15.37 7.03 -12.45
CA ASP A 83 -16.61 7.80 -12.39
C ASP A 83 -17.15 7.77 -10.94
N PRO A 84 -17.26 8.92 -10.25
CA PRO A 84 -17.77 8.97 -8.89
C PRO A 84 -19.24 8.54 -8.75
N ASN A 85 -19.99 8.39 -9.85
CA ASN A 85 -21.37 7.88 -9.82
C ASN A 85 -21.51 6.36 -9.94
N GLN A 86 -20.41 5.60 -10.09
CA GLN A 86 -20.47 4.12 -10.23
C GLN A 86 -20.09 3.34 -8.96
N THR A 87 -19.98 3.97 -7.78
CA THR A 87 -19.79 3.24 -6.50
C THR A 87 -20.69 3.77 -5.39
N LYS A 88 -21.91 3.24 -5.29
CA LYS A 88 -22.67 3.20 -4.03
C LYS A 88 -23.30 1.82 -3.84
N PRO A 89 -22.72 0.93 -3.02
CA PRO A 89 -23.54 0.09 -2.15
C PRO A 89 -24.13 0.99 -1.06
N ALA A 90 -25.40 0.74 -0.71
CA ALA A 90 -26.14 1.52 0.27
C ALA A 90 -25.41 1.57 1.64
N ARG A 91 -25.21 2.79 2.14
CA ARG A 91 -24.62 3.10 3.45
C ARG A 91 -25.68 2.87 4.53
N ASN A 92 -25.63 1.74 5.23
CA ASN A 92 -26.31 1.59 6.52
C ASN A 92 -25.40 2.13 7.63
N ASN A 93 -25.90 3.14 8.34
CA ASN A 93 -25.33 3.61 9.60
C ASN A 93 -25.43 2.48 10.64
N GLN A 94 -24.28 1.96 11.08
CA GLN A 94 -24.16 1.36 12.39
C GLN A 94 -22.93 1.93 13.08
N ASN A 95 -23.19 2.62 14.20
CA ASN A 95 -22.22 2.86 15.26
C ASN A 95 -21.60 1.52 15.66
N ASN A 96 -20.29 1.35 15.51
CA ASN A 96 -19.53 0.30 16.19
C ASN A 96 -18.04 0.63 16.24
N GLN A 97 -17.69 1.52 17.17
CA GLN A 97 -16.34 1.50 17.74
C GLN A 97 -16.25 0.24 18.61
N ASN A 98 -15.68 -0.86 18.07
CA ASN A 98 -14.98 -1.95 18.78
C ASN A 98 -14.82 -3.27 17.97
N ASN A 99 -15.33 -3.40 16.74
CA ASN A 99 -15.35 -4.70 16.03
C ASN A 99 -14.32 -4.90 14.90
N ASN A 100 -13.45 -3.93 14.61
CA ASN A 100 -12.47 -4.08 13.51
C ASN A 100 -11.15 -4.74 13.91
N GLN A 101 -10.84 -4.81 15.21
CA GLN A 101 -9.58 -5.40 15.66
C GLN A 101 -9.64 -6.92 15.68
N ASP A 102 -10.78 -7.49 16.12
CA ASP A 102 -11.02 -8.94 16.15
C ASP A 102 -11.15 -9.56 14.75
N SER A 103 -11.70 -8.83 13.77
CA SER A 103 -11.86 -9.37 12.40
C SER A 103 -10.51 -9.59 11.68
N SER A 104 -9.45 -8.91 12.11
CA SER A 104 -8.10 -8.99 11.55
C SER A 104 -7.17 -9.98 12.27
N ASN A 105 -7.64 -10.64 13.33
CA ASN A 105 -6.85 -11.61 14.08
C ASN A 105 -6.53 -12.83 13.20
N ILE A 106 -5.25 -13.11 13.01
CA ILE A 106 -4.74 -14.12 12.08
C ILE A 106 -4.73 -15.48 12.78
N LYS A 107 -5.33 -16.48 12.14
CA LYS A 107 -5.50 -17.83 12.71
C LYS A 107 -4.67 -18.89 12.02
N LYS A 108 -4.61 -18.85 10.70
CA LYS A 108 -3.90 -19.86 9.92
C LYS A 108 -3.37 -19.28 8.62
N LEU A 109 -2.19 -19.73 8.21
CA LEU A 109 -1.71 -19.60 6.83
C LEU A 109 -1.55 -21.00 6.23
N GLU A 110 -1.90 -21.17 4.96
CA GLU A 110 -1.76 -22.45 4.28
C GLU A 110 -1.34 -22.26 2.83
N ALA A 111 -0.27 -22.94 2.43
CA ALA A 111 0.22 -22.92 1.07
C ALA A 111 -0.87 -23.42 0.10
N ARG A 112 -0.94 -22.76 -1.05
CA ARG A 112 -1.91 -23.06 -2.12
C ARG A 112 -1.28 -23.83 -3.28
N SER A 113 0.01 -24.10 -3.18
CA SER A 113 0.80 -24.92 -4.08
C SER A 113 1.75 -25.81 -3.28
N SER A 114 2.22 -26.89 -3.90
CA SER A 114 3.27 -27.77 -3.39
C SER A 114 4.52 -27.71 -4.27
N GLY A 115 5.64 -28.25 -3.79
CA GLY A 115 6.91 -28.27 -4.54
C GLY A 115 7.75 -27.02 -4.27
N SER A 116 8.68 -26.70 -5.17
CA SER A 116 9.67 -25.62 -4.98
C SER A 116 9.08 -24.21 -4.87
N ASP A 117 7.83 -24.05 -5.29
CA ASP A 117 7.14 -22.76 -5.40
C ASP A 117 5.99 -22.63 -4.40
N ASN A 118 5.93 -23.53 -3.40
CA ASN A 118 4.91 -23.52 -2.34
C ASN A 118 4.92 -22.23 -1.50
N TRP A 119 6.04 -21.50 -1.50
CA TRP A 119 6.17 -20.21 -0.84
C TRP A 119 5.39 -19.09 -1.55
N GLN A 120 5.00 -19.22 -2.82
CA GLN A 120 4.50 -18.09 -3.61
C GLN A 120 3.04 -17.71 -3.38
N ASP A 121 2.19 -18.61 -2.86
CA ASP A 121 0.75 -18.36 -2.77
C ASP A 121 0.15 -19.03 -1.53
N TRP A 122 -0.45 -18.23 -0.65
CA TRP A 122 -0.92 -18.66 0.66
C TRP A 122 -2.35 -18.18 0.92
N SER A 123 -3.18 -19.05 1.47
CA SER A 123 -4.48 -18.68 2.02
C SER A 123 -4.29 -18.19 3.45
N ILE A 124 -4.91 -17.06 3.79
CA ILE A 124 -4.95 -16.54 5.16
C ILE A 124 -6.34 -16.81 5.75
N SER A 125 -6.39 -17.45 6.91
CA SER A 125 -7.62 -17.53 7.71
C SER A 125 -7.54 -16.49 8.82
N LEU A 126 -8.53 -15.59 8.85
CA LEU A 126 -8.71 -14.57 9.87
C LEU A 126 -9.98 -14.89 10.66
N ALA A 127 -10.09 -14.38 11.88
CA ALA A 127 -11.33 -14.50 12.64
C ALA A 127 -12.53 -13.84 11.92
N GLY A 128 -12.29 -12.78 11.13
CA GLY A 128 -13.31 -12.08 10.35
C GLY A 128 -13.50 -12.54 8.91
N GLY A 129 -12.79 -13.58 8.44
CA GLY A 129 -12.93 -14.06 7.06
C GLY A 129 -11.68 -14.73 6.49
N LYS A 130 -11.59 -14.77 5.17
CA LYS A 130 -10.45 -15.34 4.45
C LYS A 130 -9.73 -14.25 3.66
N GLY A 131 -8.42 -14.38 3.57
CA GLY A 131 -7.56 -13.57 2.76
C GLY A 131 -6.57 -14.42 1.96
N ARG A 132 -5.66 -13.76 1.27
CA ARG A 132 -4.64 -14.39 0.45
C ARG A 132 -3.37 -13.55 0.51
N LEU A 133 -2.23 -14.23 0.52
CA LEU A 133 -0.91 -13.63 0.41
C LEU A 133 -0.24 -14.24 -0.82
N LYS A 134 0.15 -13.41 -1.78
CA LYS A 134 0.72 -13.87 -3.04
C LYS A 134 1.99 -13.12 -3.39
N ALA A 135 3.06 -13.86 -3.65
CA ALA A 135 4.31 -13.34 -4.17
C ALA A 135 4.18 -12.97 -5.65
N ASN A 136 4.81 -11.86 -6.02
CA ASN A 136 4.95 -11.39 -7.38
C ASN A 136 6.42 -11.08 -7.66
N GLY A 137 6.98 -11.70 -8.70
CA GLY A 137 8.40 -11.59 -9.04
C GLY A 137 9.29 -12.46 -8.16
N THR A 138 10.61 -12.35 -8.34
CA THR A 138 11.61 -13.13 -7.61
C THR A 138 12.84 -12.26 -7.28
N GLY A 139 13.65 -12.73 -6.32
CA GLY A 139 14.87 -12.04 -5.88
C GLY A 139 14.61 -10.61 -5.40
N GLN A 140 15.49 -9.68 -5.79
CA GLN A 140 15.45 -8.28 -5.37
C GLN A 140 14.25 -7.45 -5.91
N HIS A 141 13.48 -8.01 -6.85
CA HIS A 141 12.30 -7.36 -7.45
C HIS A 141 10.98 -7.94 -6.92
N MET A 142 11.04 -8.76 -5.88
CA MET A 142 9.87 -9.39 -5.30
C MET A 142 8.96 -8.38 -4.57
N SER A 143 7.65 -8.59 -4.70
CA SER A 143 6.61 -7.93 -3.92
C SER A 143 5.55 -8.94 -3.49
N TRP A 144 4.72 -8.58 -2.52
CA TRP A 144 3.65 -9.44 -2.03
C TRP A 144 2.32 -8.69 -2.04
N ASP A 145 1.32 -9.29 -2.65
CA ASP A 145 -0.06 -8.82 -2.58
C ASP A 145 -0.75 -9.50 -1.40
N ILE A 146 -1.41 -8.71 -0.55
CA ILE A 146 -2.23 -9.16 0.56
C ILE A 146 -3.69 -8.80 0.26
N GLU A 147 -4.49 -9.80 -0.08
CA GLU A 147 -5.93 -9.68 -0.24
C GLU A 147 -6.59 -10.01 1.10
N LEU A 148 -7.38 -9.11 1.67
CA LEU A 148 -8.13 -9.33 2.92
C LEU A 148 -9.63 -9.09 2.66
N PRO A 149 -10.53 -9.52 3.56
CA PRO A 149 -11.96 -9.25 3.41
C PRO A 149 -12.25 -7.75 3.20
N GLY A 150 -12.71 -7.39 2.00
CA GLY A 150 -13.10 -6.02 1.64
C GLY A 150 -11.95 -5.05 1.36
N ARG A 151 -10.70 -5.50 1.29
CA ARG A 151 -9.54 -4.65 0.98
C ARG A 151 -8.41 -5.45 0.32
N ASP A 152 -7.87 -4.91 -0.75
CA ASP A 152 -6.62 -5.39 -1.35
C ASP A 152 -5.51 -4.43 -0.94
N VAL A 153 -4.40 -4.97 -0.44
CA VAL A 153 -3.22 -4.19 -0.03
C VAL A 153 -2.00 -4.79 -0.70
N LYS A 154 -1.29 -3.98 -1.47
CA LYS A 154 0.02 -4.38 -1.97
C LYS A 154 1.11 -3.98 -0.98
N VAL A 155 2.06 -4.88 -0.78
CA VAL A 155 3.24 -4.65 0.04
C VAL A 155 4.48 -4.87 -0.82
N LEU A 156 5.28 -3.84 -0.95
CA LEU A 156 6.59 -3.95 -1.57
C LEU A 156 7.59 -4.42 -0.51
N THR A 157 8.20 -5.59 -0.70
CA THR A 157 9.21 -6.20 0.17
C THR A 157 10.59 -6.18 -0.49
N CYS A 158 11.25 -5.02 -0.50
CA CYS A 158 12.53 -4.88 -1.21
C CYS A 158 13.56 -4.13 -0.37
N ILE A 159 14.78 -4.68 -0.32
CA ILE A 159 16.02 -3.90 -0.30
C ILE A 159 16.85 -4.37 -1.50
N GLN A 160 17.46 -3.42 -2.19
CA GLN A 160 18.38 -3.67 -3.29
C GLN A 160 19.67 -4.33 -2.78
N GLY A 161 20.16 -5.36 -3.48
CA GLY A 161 21.45 -5.99 -3.20
C GLY A 161 21.38 -7.46 -2.77
N SER A 162 22.55 -8.04 -2.48
CA SER A 162 22.75 -9.46 -2.17
C SER A 162 22.26 -9.90 -0.78
N GLN A 163 21.31 -9.18 -0.17
CA GLN A 163 20.81 -9.44 1.20
C GLN A 163 19.28 -9.35 1.29
N TRP A 164 18.57 -9.41 0.16
CA TRP A 164 17.12 -9.27 0.12
C TRP A 164 16.38 -10.30 1.00
N TRP A 165 17.00 -11.44 1.28
CA TRP A 165 16.49 -12.51 2.14
C TRP A 165 16.82 -12.36 3.63
N THR A 166 17.65 -11.39 4.02
CA THR A 166 17.94 -11.09 5.44
C THR A 166 17.53 -9.67 5.82
N LYS A 167 17.23 -8.80 4.86
CA LYS A 167 16.77 -7.45 5.13
C LYS A 167 15.82 -6.96 4.05
N TRP A 168 14.65 -6.50 4.44
CA TRP A 168 13.63 -6.02 3.50
C TRP A 168 12.75 -4.95 4.14
N GLN A 169 12.14 -4.11 3.30
CA GLN A 169 11.21 -3.06 3.74
C GLN A 169 9.78 -3.56 3.57
N TYR A 170 8.90 -3.41 4.54
CA TYR A 170 7.46 -3.64 4.38
C TYR A 170 6.78 -2.29 4.14
N ARG A 171 6.31 -2.00 2.92
CA ARG A 171 5.62 -0.73 2.64
C ARG A 171 4.11 -0.91 2.51
N TYR A 172 3.33 -0.05 3.15
CA TYR A 172 1.86 -0.06 3.11
C TYR A 172 1.32 1.31 3.50
N GLY A 173 0.29 1.83 2.82
CA GLY A 173 -0.41 3.03 3.32
C GLY A 173 0.49 4.27 3.48
N GLY A 174 1.60 4.38 2.73
CA GLY A 174 2.65 5.39 2.91
C GLY A 174 3.58 5.17 4.11
N ASN A 175 3.34 4.13 4.91
CA ASN A 175 4.18 3.70 6.01
C ASN A 175 5.22 2.67 5.56
N GLN A 176 6.28 2.56 6.36
CA GLN A 176 7.35 1.60 6.13
C GLN A 176 7.72 0.90 7.44
N LEU A 177 7.90 -0.42 7.36
CA LEU A 177 8.59 -1.21 8.37
C LEU A 177 9.92 -1.72 7.80
N ILE A 178 10.89 -1.98 8.67
CA ILE A 178 12.15 -2.64 8.30
C ILE A 178 12.17 -4.00 8.99
N ALA A 179 12.25 -5.06 8.21
CA ALA A 179 12.56 -6.39 8.71
C ALA A 179 14.04 -6.68 8.49
N GLU A 180 14.71 -7.19 9.51
CA GLU A 180 16.14 -7.51 9.46
C GLU A 180 16.43 -8.74 10.31
N ALA A 181 17.13 -9.69 9.72
CA ALA A 181 17.57 -10.94 10.32
C ALA A 181 18.96 -10.78 10.95
N SER A 182 19.13 -11.19 12.21
CA SER A 182 20.46 -11.50 12.75
C SER A 182 20.90 -12.90 12.34
N SER A 183 19.93 -13.80 12.17
CA SER A 183 20.08 -15.14 11.60
C SER A 183 18.75 -15.54 10.95
N LEU A 184 18.73 -16.64 10.18
CA LEU A 184 17.44 -17.13 9.66
C LEU A 184 16.44 -17.46 10.77
N THR A 185 16.90 -17.73 12.00
CA THR A 185 16.05 -18.06 13.16
C THR A 185 15.73 -16.86 14.06
N GLU A 186 16.22 -15.66 13.74
CA GLU A 186 16.00 -14.46 14.56
C GLU A 186 15.92 -13.19 13.70
N TRP A 187 14.81 -12.48 13.86
CA TRP A 187 14.51 -11.26 13.13
C TRP A 187 13.96 -10.17 14.05
N LYS A 188 14.11 -8.93 13.60
CA LYS A 188 13.40 -7.76 14.14
C LYS A 188 12.54 -7.13 13.06
N ILE A 189 11.36 -6.67 13.45
CA ILE A 189 10.44 -5.87 12.62
C ILE A 189 10.31 -4.50 13.25
N ASP A 190 10.90 -3.50 12.64
CA ASP A 190 10.95 -2.13 13.11
C ASP A 190 9.95 -1.24 12.39
N SER A 191 9.15 -0.50 13.16
CA SER A 191 8.50 0.72 12.71
C SER A 191 9.20 1.94 13.31
N THR A 192 8.72 3.14 13.01
CA THR A 192 9.23 4.38 13.64
C THR A 192 9.08 4.37 15.17
N TYR A 193 8.07 3.68 15.72
CA TYR A 193 7.68 3.80 17.13
C TYR A 193 7.63 2.46 17.88
N ASN A 194 7.74 1.34 17.18
CA ASN A 194 7.58 0.01 17.75
C ASN A 194 8.55 -1.00 17.11
N ARG A 195 8.87 -2.06 17.85
CA ARG A 195 9.68 -3.18 17.38
C ARG A 195 9.01 -4.48 17.79
N LEU A 196 8.86 -5.40 16.84
CA LEU A 196 8.62 -6.81 17.13
C LEU A 196 9.92 -7.60 17.03
N LYS A 197 10.08 -8.60 17.89
CA LYS A 197 11.14 -9.61 17.79
C LYS A 197 10.52 -10.92 17.35
N VAL A 198 11.08 -11.55 16.34
CA VAL A 198 10.64 -12.83 15.79
C VAL A 198 11.78 -13.81 15.99
N ARG A 199 11.52 -14.94 16.63
CA ARG A 199 12.55 -15.95 16.87
C ARG A 199 11.97 -17.34 16.92
N THR A 200 12.78 -18.34 16.62
CA THR A 200 12.43 -19.71 16.91
C THR A 200 12.31 -19.91 18.43
N ARG A 201 11.45 -20.84 18.84
CA ARG A 201 11.24 -21.15 20.25
C ARG A 201 12.49 -21.78 20.86
N TRP A 202 13.16 -22.62 20.08
CA TRP A 202 14.37 -23.35 20.45
C TRP A 202 15.43 -23.23 19.36
N SER A 203 16.69 -23.42 19.74
CA SER A 203 17.81 -23.44 18.78
C SER A 203 17.68 -24.67 17.86
N GLY A 204 17.73 -24.46 16.54
CA GLY A 204 17.60 -25.52 15.54
C GLY A 204 16.17 -25.95 15.22
N ASP A 205 15.17 -25.42 15.92
CA ASP A 205 13.75 -25.62 15.62
C ASP A 205 13.30 -24.61 14.58
N THR A 206 12.74 -25.06 13.46
CA THR A 206 12.15 -24.19 12.42
C THR A 206 10.63 -24.28 12.37
N ASP A 207 10.03 -25.07 13.26
CA ASP A 207 8.60 -25.33 13.29
C ASP A 207 7.88 -24.53 14.39
N GLN A 208 8.57 -24.07 15.43
CA GLN A 208 7.98 -23.26 16.50
C GLN A 208 8.58 -21.86 16.55
N TRP A 209 7.74 -20.84 16.40
CA TRP A 209 8.17 -19.44 16.38
C TRP A 209 7.38 -18.60 17.38
N ILE A 210 8.07 -17.60 17.94
CA ILE A 210 7.53 -16.60 18.84
C ILE A 210 7.78 -15.21 18.25
N VAL A 211 6.71 -14.47 18.05
CA VAL A 211 6.71 -13.05 17.76
C VAL A 211 6.35 -12.31 19.05
N SER A 212 7.23 -11.45 19.54
CA SER A 212 7.03 -10.71 20.79
C SER A 212 7.11 -9.21 20.57
N GLY A 213 6.26 -8.46 21.28
CA GLY A 213 6.21 -7.01 21.24
C GLY A 213 5.64 -6.44 22.53
N LYS A 214 5.49 -5.11 22.59
CA LYS A 214 4.96 -4.43 23.79
C LYS A 214 3.52 -4.84 24.13
N LYS A 215 2.77 -5.31 23.14
CA LYS A 215 1.35 -5.65 23.24
C LYS A 215 1.06 -7.14 23.41
N GLY A 216 2.09 -7.96 23.65
CA GLY A 216 1.95 -9.39 23.91
C GLY A 216 2.83 -10.25 23.01
N GLU A 217 2.41 -11.50 22.83
CA GLU A 217 3.12 -12.48 22.01
C GLU A 217 2.17 -13.18 21.03
N MET A 218 2.67 -13.47 19.85
CA MET A 218 2.02 -14.32 18.86
C MET A 218 2.88 -15.55 18.64
N LYS A 219 2.29 -16.74 18.77
CA LYS A 219 2.99 -17.99 18.48
C LYS A 219 2.61 -18.46 17.08
N VAL A 220 3.58 -18.96 16.35
CA VAL A 220 3.40 -19.54 15.02
C VAL A 220 3.94 -20.95 15.04
N THR A 221 3.06 -21.93 14.85
CA THR A 221 3.38 -23.35 14.75
C THR A 221 3.30 -23.76 13.30
N ARG A 222 4.44 -24.09 12.70
CA ARG A 222 4.55 -24.57 11.34
C ARG A 222 4.36 -26.09 11.31
N ASN A 223 3.50 -26.52 10.40
CA ASN A 223 3.35 -27.89 9.95
C ASN A 223 3.98 -27.97 8.56
N GLY A 224 5.18 -28.54 8.47
CA GLY A 224 5.90 -28.71 7.21
C GLY A 224 5.29 -29.77 6.28
N GLY A 225 6.02 -30.11 5.22
CA GLY A 225 5.63 -31.12 4.23
C GLY A 225 5.32 -30.50 2.86
N SER A 226 4.67 -31.26 1.98
CA SER A 226 4.38 -30.81 0.61
C SER A 226 3.43 -29.62 0.56
N TRP A 227 2.61 -29.43 1.59
CA TRP A 227 1.62 -28.35 1.73
C TRP A 227 1.82 -27.68 3.09
N PRO A 228 2.86 -26.85 3.24
CA PRO A 228 3.16 -26.26 4.53
C PRO A 228 1.99 -25.38 4.99
N SER A 229 1.67 -25.47 6.26
CA SER A 229 0.62 -24.66 6.88
C SER A 229 1.03 -24.27 8.28
N TRP A 230 0.60 -23.10 8.72
CA TRP A 230 0.97 -22.57 10.00
C TRP A 230 -0.26 -22.20 10.81
N GLU A 231 -0.27 -22.64 12.06
CA GLU A 231 -1.27 -22.25 13.05
C GLU A 231 -0.75 -21.09 13.88
N ILE A 232 -1.62 -20.11 14.10
CA ILE A 232 -1.25 -18.84 14.72
C ILE A 232 -2.11 -18.59 15.96
N GLU A 233 -1.44 -18.53 17.11
CA GLU A 233 -2.00 -18.07 18.36
C GLU A 233 -1.64 -16.58 18.55
N ASP A 234 -2.44 -15.68 17.99
CA ASP A 234 -2.24 -14.23 18.11
C ASP A 234 -2.81 -13.72 19.44
N ASN A 235 -1.93 -13.57 20.44
CA ASN A 235 -2.21 -12.93 21.72
C ASN A 235 -1.59 -11.53 21.80
N MET A 236 -1.62 -10.78 20.70
CA MET A 236 -1.13 -9.40 20.61
C MET A 236 -2.29 -8.41 20.37
N PRO A 237 -3.20 -8.22 21.35
CA PRO A 237 -4.35 -7.33 21.17
C PRO A 237 -3.90 -5.90 20.88
N GLY A 238 -4.41 -5.35 19.78
CA GLY A 238 -4.17 -3.97 19.37
C GLY A 238 -2.80 -3.73 18.75
N GLU A 239 -1.99 -4.77 18.55
CA GLU A 239 -0.79 -4.65 17.73
C GLU A 239 -1.14 -4.38 16.28
N ASP A 240 -0.32 -3.57 15.64
CA ASP A 240 -0.53 -3.20 14.24
C ASP A 240 -0.56 -4.45 13.35
N PHE A 241 -1.61 -4.55 12.52
CA PHE A 241 -1.83 -5.69 11.66
C PHE A 241 -0.65 -5.88 10.67
N HIS A 242 -0.12 -4.78 10.12
CA HIS A 242 0.98 -4.84 9.16
C HIS A 242 2.29 -5.26 9.83
N MET A 243 2.53 -4.88 11.08
CA MET A 243 3.67 -5.40 11.86
C MET A 243 3.56 -6.91 12.10
N LYS A 244 2.36 -7.42 12.44
CA LYS A 244 2.13 -8.86 12.58
C LYS A 244 2.31 -9.61 11.25
N MET A 245 1.77 -9.08 10.16
CA MET A 245 1.96 -9.65 8.82
C MET A 245 3.41 -9.64 8.38
N ALA A 246 4.15 -8.56 8.68
CA ALA A 246 5.59 -8.49 8.39
C ALA A 246 6.38 -9.54 9.18
N ALA A 247 6.02 -9.77 10.44
CA ALA A 247 6.62 -10.83 11.26
C ALA A 247 6.34 -12.24 10.71
N ILE A 248 5.09 -12.52 10.30
CA ILE A 248 4.72 -13.78 9.65
C ILE A 248 5.48 -13.96 8.35
N PHE A 249 5.60 -12.89 7.55
CA PHE A 249 6.35 -12.95 6.29
C PHE A 249 7.84 -13.25 6.51
N ALA A 250 8.46 -12.70 7.56
CA ALA A 250 9.85 -13.03 7.91
C ALA A 250 10.04 -14.53 8.17
N ILE A 251 9.06 -15.18 8.79
CA ILE A 251 9.08 -16.64 8.98
C ILE A 251 8.99 -17.35 7.62
N ILE A 252 8.26 -16.81 6.61
CA ILE A 252 8.01 -17.54 5.34
C ILE A 252 9.30 -17.54 4.56
N VAL A 253 9.96 -16.37 4.56
CA VAL A 253 11.32 -16.22 4.06
C VAL A 253 12.23 -17.24 4.73
N ALA A 254 12.24 -17.31 6.05
CA ALA A 254 13.16 -18.17 6.79
C ALA A 254 12.95 -19.69 6.60
N THR A 255 11.72 -20.15 6.33
CA THR A 255 11.41 -21.60 6.33
C THR A 255 11.03 -22.18 4.97
N GLU A 256 10.52 -21.37 4.03
CA GLU A 256 9.98 -21.88 2.77
C GLU A 256 10.72 -21.36 1.53
N MET A 257 11.45 -20.25 1.67
CA MET A 257 12.16 -19.68 0.52
C MET A 257 13.53 -20.32 0.33
N PRO A 258 13.97 -20.54 -0.93
CA PRO A 258 15.34 -20.93 -1.22
C PRO A 258 16.32 -19.78 -0.91
N HIS A 259 17.48 -20.13 -0.32
CA HIS A 259 18.55 -19.20 0.11
C HIS A 259 19.89 -19.57 -0.50
#